data_AF-A0A945A8G1-F1
#
_entry.id   AF-A0A945A8G1-F1
#
_cell.length_a   1.000
_cell.length_b   1.000
_cell.length_c   1.000
_cell.angle_alpha   90.00
_cell.angle_beta   90.00
_cell.angle_gamma   90.00
#
_symmetry.space_group_name_H-M   'P 1'
#
loop_
_entity.id
_entity.type
_entity.pdbx_description
1 polymer ?
#
loop_
_entity_poly.entity_id
_entity_poly.type
_entity_poly.pdbx_seq_one_letter_code
_entity_poly.pdbx_strand_id
1 'polypeptide(L)'
;MKNTSHSTFFKGRRTRIALLGDCACGGAYVLRIVVQRNLRVRFGRFMGGRQIAVESGTYVYVGSAMGTWKKLGQRLARHASRSGSTKAQEIREDIVDAFGVGVLPKGEKRLRWHVDFLLDRHVVTVTHVLAICSEDRLEGVIADGLLNDDATQVLAPGLGASDAPGKTHLLRVPDEIAWWHAFVSSIR
;
A
#
# COMPACT_ATOMS: atom_id res chain seq x y z
N MET A 1 -8.55 -35.70 -10.10
CA MET A 1 -8.98 -34.62 -9.17
C MET A 1 -7.94 -34.55 -8.07
N LYS A 2 -7.05 -33.54 -8.11
CA LYS A 2 -6.02 -33.37 -7.07
C LYS A 2 -6.48 -32.23 -6.16
N ASN A 3 -6.87 -32.58 -4.94
CA ASN A 3 -7.22 -31.64 -3.88
C ASN A 3 -5.97 -30.87 -3.47
N THR A 4 -5.95 -29.56 -3.73
CA THR A 4 -4.92 -28.66 -3.21
C THR A 4 -5.42 -28.07 -1.91
N SER A 5 -5.05 -28.71 -0.79
CA SER A 5 -5.18 -28.12 0.54
C SER A 5 -4.20 -26.96 0.68
N HIS A 6 -4.66 -25.74 0.41
CA HIS A 6 -3.92 -24.53 0.74
C HIS A 6 -4.11 -24.23 2.22
N SER A 7 -3.13 -24.66 3.01
CA SER A 7 -2.99 -24.32 4.42
C SER A 7 -2.83 -22.80 4.57
N THR A 8 -3.87 -22.13 5.05
CA THR A 8 -3.82 -20.74 5.50
C THR A 8 -2.89 -20.66 6.70
N PHE A 9 -1.64 -20.28 6.48
CA PHE A 9 -0.65 -20.11 7.55
C PHE A 9 -0.95 -18.82 8.33
N PHE A 10 -1.85 -18.90 9.31
CA PHE A 10 -1.89 -17.96 10.43
C PHE A 10 -1.16 -18.59 11.62
N LYS A 11 0.12 -18.24 11.81
CA LYS A 11 0.85 -18.56 13.05
C LYS A 11 1.26 -17.27 13.75
N GLY A 12 0.91 -17.19 15.03
CA GLY A 12 0.99 -16.00 15.87
C GLY A 12 2.35 -15.28 15.88
N ARG A 13 2.35 -14.13 15.22
CA ARG A 13 2.98 -12.84 15.58
C ARG A 13 2.03 -11.80 14.98
N ARG A 14 1.95 -10.58 15.53
CA ARG A 14 1.23 -9.47 14.89
C ARG A 14 1.97 -9.13 13.58
N THR A 15 1.74 -9.90 12.52
CA THR A 15 2.49 -9.75 11.27
C THR A 15 2.06 -8.44 10.62
N ARG A 16 3.01 -7.54 10.39
CA ARG A 16 2.77 -6.28 9.65
C ARG A 16 2.35 -6.54 8.20
N ILE A 17 2.56 -7.76 7.70
CA ILE A 17 2.20 -8.20 6.35
C ILE A 17 1.08 -9.26 6.45
N ALA A 18 -0.08 -8.96 5.88
CA ALA A 18 -1.18 -9.91 5.66
C ALA A 18 -1.19 -10.33 4.18
N LEU A 19 -1.27 -11.64 3.93
CA LEU A 19 -1.27 -12.23 2.59
C LEU A 19 -2.58 -12.98 2.35
N LEU A 20 -3.24 -12.71 1.22
CA LEU A 20 -4.45 -13.39 0.76
C LEU A 20 -4.23 -13.94 -0.65
N GLY A 21 -4.79 -15.12 -0.96
CA GLY A 21 -4.65 -15.79 -2.25
C GLY A 21 -3.43 -16.73 -2.36
N ASP A 22 -3.29 -17.39 -3.51
CA ASP A 22 -2.21 -18.34 -3.79
C ASP A 22 -1.01 -17.63 -4.43
N CYS A 23 0.15 -17.68 -3.78
CA CYS A 23 1.30 -16.76 -3.94
C CYS A 23 2.15 -16.96 -5.22
N ALA A 24 1.54 -17.31 -6.36
CA ALA A 24 2.26 -17.52 -7.62
C ALA A 24 2.31 -16.27 -8.52
N CYS A 25 1.30 -15.41 -8.46
CA CYS A 25 1.13 -14.26 -9.35
C CYS A 25 1.31 -12.91 -8.62
N GLY A 26 1.09 -11.83 -9.35
CA GLY A 26 0.99 -10.49 -8.80
C GLY A 26 -0.37 -10.25 -8.15
N GLY A 27 -0.81 -9.01 -8.11
CA GLY A 27 -2.18 -8.69 -7.70
C GLY A 27 -2.32 -7.28 -7.15
N ALA A 28 -3.16 -7.11 -6.15
CA ALA A 28 -3.44 -5.85 -5.49
C ALA A 28 -2.83 -5.78 -4.09
N TYR A 29 -2.67 -4.58 -3.55
CA TYR A 29 -2.24 -4.36 -2.18
C TYR A 29 -2.84 -3.10 -1.59
N VAL A 30 -2.90 -3.09 -0.26
CA VAL A 30 -3.27 -1.93 0.55
C VAL A 30 -2.14 -1.64 1.53
N LEU A 31 -1.70 -0.39 1.58
CA LEU A 31 -0.72 0.09 2.56
C LEU A 31 -1.45 0.84 3.68
N ARG A 32 -1.25 0.47 4.94
CA ARG A 32 -1.65 1.30 6.09
C ARG A 32 -0.54 2.29 6.41
N ILE A 33 -0.83 3.57 6.27
CA ILE A 33 0.12 4.67 6.37
C ILE A 33 -0.24 5.54 7.58
N VAL A 34 0.72 5.80 8.46
CA VAL A 34 0.57 6.75 9.57
C VAL A 34 1.34 8.02 9.24
N VAL A 35 0.66 9.16 9.37
CA VAL A 35 1.22 10.50 9.23
C VAL A 35 1.30 11.12 10.63
N GLN A 36 2.52 11.34 11.12
CA GLN A 36 2.75 11.76 12.52
C GLN A 36 2.45 13.24 12.79
N ARG A 37 2.57 14.10 11.76
CA ARG A 37 2.29 15.55 11.88
C ARG A 37 1.74 16.09 10.57
N ASN A 38 0.97 17.17 10.67
CA ASN A 38 0.45 17.90 9.52
C ASN A 38 1.61 18.30 8.58
N LEU A 39 1.41 18.10 7.28
CA LEU A 39 2.38 18.47 6.26
C LEU A 39 1.69 18.90 4.98
N ARG A 40 2.44 19.60 4.13
CA ARG A 40 2.05 19.87 2.75
C ARG A 40 2.90 19.00 1.82
N VAL A 41 2.24 18.34 0.88
CA VAL A 41 2.88 17.42 -0.07
C VAL A 41 2.55 17.85 -1.49
N ARG A 42 3.58 17.92 -2.33
CA ARG A 42 3.44 18.03 -3.78
C ARG A 42 3.49 16.64 -4.36
N PHE A 43 2.35 16.14 -4.82
CA PHE A 43 2.19 14.80 -5.40
C PHE A 43 2.61 14.79 -6.88
N GLY A 44 3.88 15.05 -7.16
CA GLY A 44 4.38 15.16 -8.54
C GLY A 44 3.69 16.30 -9.31
N ARG A 45 3.10 16.00 -10.47
CA ARG A 45 2.34 16.95 -11.30
C ARG A 45 0.83 16.95 -11.01
N PHE A 46 0.35 16.15 -10.06
CA PHE A 46 -1.06 16.11 -9.68
C PHE A 46 -1.58 17.52 -9.37
N MET A 47 -2.76 17.87 -9.92
CA MET A 47 -3.33 19.22 -9.85
C MET A 47 -2.33 20.34 -10.22
N GLY A 48 -1.56 20.14 -11.29
CA GLY A 48 -0.55 21.10 -11.74
C GLY A 48 0.66 21.23 -10.80
N GLY A 49 0.88 20.26 -9.91
CA GLY A 49 1.94 20.30 -8.91
C GLY A 49 1.62 21.18 -7.70
N ARG A 50 0.34 21.48 -7.47
CA ARG A 50 -0.13 22.16 -6.27
C ARG A 50 0.19 21.32 -5.02
N GLN A 51 0.51 22.01 -3.93
CA GLN A 51 0.66 21.37 -2.62
C GLN A 51 -0.71 21.11 -1.99
N ILE A 52 -0.90 19.89 -1.50
CA ILE A 52 -2.11 19.45 -0.79
C ILE A 52 -1.76 19.30 0.69
N ALA A 53 -2.66 19.76 1.56
CA ALA A 53 -2.55 19.56 3.00
C ALA A 53 -2.85 18.11 3.33
N VAL A 54 -2.00 17.50 4.14
CA VAL A 54 -2.17 16.15 4.68
C VAL A 54 -2.10 16.28 6.19
N GLU A 55 -3.22 16.04 6.85
CA GLU A 55 -3.31 16.11 8.31
C GLU A 55 -2.67 14.87 8.94
N SER A 56 -2.25 14.97 10.20
CA SER A 56 -1.85 13.80 10.97
C SER A 56 -3.01 12.80 11.10
N GLY A 57 -2.66 11.52 11.12
CA GLY A 57 -3.63 10.43 11.25
C GLY A 57 -3.25 9.23 10.38
N THR A 58 -4.20 8.31 10.24
CA THR A 58 -4.03 7.09 9.46
C THR A 58 -4.69 7.21 8.09
N TYR A 59 -4.00 6.68 7.08
CA TYR A 59 -4.39 6.65 5.70
C TYR A 59 -4.22 5.25 5.13
N VAL A 60 -4.98 4.92 4.09
CA VAL A 60 -4.74 3.74 3.26
C VAL A 60 -4.41 4.14 1.84
N TYR A 61 -3.48 3.41 1.24
CA TYR A 61 -3.20 3.49 -0.19
C TYR A 61 -3.48 2.16 -0.88
N VAL A 62 -4.28 2.18 -1.94
CA VAL A 62 -4.56 1.02 -2.79
C VAL A 62 -3.66 1.07 -4.02
N GLY A 63 -3.06 -0.06 -4.37
CA GLY A 63 -2.34 -0.20 -5.62
C GLY A 63 -2.29 -1.64 -6.11
N SER A 64 -1.72 -1.84 -7.27
CA SER A 64 -1.53 -3.16 -7.88
C SER A 64 -0.12 -3.36 -8.38
N ALA A 65 0.28 -4.61 -8.58
CA ALA A 65 1.46 -5.01 -9.32
C ALA A 65 1.20 -6.36 -9.97
N MET A 66 0.85 -6.35 -11.26
CA MET A 66 0.60 -7.59 -12.01
C MET A 66 1.90 -8.29 -12.40
N GLY A 67 1.81 -9.59 -12.70
CA GLY A 67 2.93 -10.43 -13.10
C GLY A 67 3.23 -11.50 -12.06
N THR A 68 4.44 -11.49 -11.50
CA THR A 68 4.90 -12.51 -10.55
C THR A 68 4.85 -12.03 -9.10
N TRP A 69 4.79 -12.96 -8.16
CA TRP A 69 4.88 -12.70 -6.73
C TRP A 69 6.05 -11.79 -6.34
N LYS A 70 7.23 -12.08 -6.92
CA LYS A 70 8.43 -11.28 -6.70
C LYS A 70 8.29 -9.83 -7.20
N LYS A 71 7.58 -9.60 -8.32
CA LYS A 71 7.33 -8.23 -8.83
C LYS A 71 6.40 -7.43 -7.91
N LEU A 72 5.41 -8.09 -7.29
CA LEU A 72 4.58 -7.48 -6.26
C LEU A 72 5.42 -7.07 -5.05
N GLY A 73 6.24 -7.98 -4.53
CA GLY A 73 7.19 -7.68 -3.46
C GLY A 73 8.15 -6.54 -3.80
N GLN A 74 8.68 -6.50 -5.03
CA GLN A 74 9.54 -5.40 -5.50
C GLN A 74 8.81 -4.06 -5.52
N ARG A 75 7.53 -4.03 -5.92
CA ARG A 75 6.72 -2.79 -5.89
C ARG A 75 6.47 -2.32 -4.46
N LEU A 76 6.09 -3.23 -3.56
CA LEU A 76 5.89 -2.95 -2.14
C LEU A 76 7.18 -2.44 -1.47
N ALA A 77 8.30 -3.12 -1.70
CA ALA A 77 9.58 -2.73 -1.12
C ALA A 77 10.06 -1.38 -1.66
N ARG A 78 9.72 -1.05 -2.91
CA ARG A 78 9.96 0.27 -3.49
C ARG A 78 9.15 1.35 -2.80
N HIS A 79 7.88 1.12 -2.46
CA HIS A 79 7.10 2.06 -1.63
C HIS A 79 7.71 2.26 -0.24
N ALA A 80 8.21 1.19 0.38
CA ALA A 80 8.89 1.25 1.67
C ALA A 80 10.34 1.81 1.59
N SER A 81 10.84 2.12 0.38
CA SER A 81 12.12 2.79 0.18
C SER A 81 11.94 4.31 0.06
N ARG A 82 12.96 5.07 0.43
CA ARG A 82 13.01 6.54 0.32
C ARG A 82 14.07 6.98 -0.69
N SER A 83 13.99 8.22 -1.13
CA SER A 83 14.94 8.88 -2.01
C SER A 83 16.13 9.45 -1.24
N GLY A 84 17.24 9.69 -1.95
CA GLY A 84 18.48 10.20 -1.39
C GLY A 84 19.12 9.26 -0.35
N SER A 85 19.79 9.85 0.64
CA SER A 85 20.44 9.15 1.76
C SER A 85 19.48 8.79 2.90
N THR A 86 18.17 8.97 2.72
CA THR A 86 17.19 8.74 3.78
C THR A 86 17.02 7.25 4.05
N LYS A 87 17.06 6.86 5.33
CA LYS A 87 16.82 5.48 5.76
C LYS A 87 15.46 4.99 5.23
N ALA A 88 15.45 3.78 4.67
CA ALA A 88 14.22 3.12 4.27
C ALA A 88 13.28 2.89 5.47
N GLN A 89 12.00 2.66 5.19
CA GLN A 89 11.01 2.38 6.23
C GLN A 89 11.24 0.99 6.83
N GLU A 90 10.96 0.84 8.12
CA GLU A 90 11.22 -0.41 8.87
C GLU A 90 10.52 -1.64 8.28
N ILE A 91 9.30 -1.47 7.76
CA ILE A 91 8.53 -2.56 7.15
C ILE A 91 9.17 -3.13 5.87
N ARG A 92 10.19 -2.46 5.31
CA ARG A 92 10.87 -2.92 4.08
C ARG A 92 11.52 -4.28 4.27
N GLU A 93 12.07 -4.56 5.45
CA GLU A 93 12.70 -5.85 5.76
C GLU A 93 11.63 -6.96 5.77
N ASP A 94 10.52 -6.75 6.49
CA ASP A 94 9.38 -7.68 6.48
C ASP A 94 8.86 -7.96 5.06
N ILE A 95 8.84 -6.95 4.17
CA ILE A 95 8.43 -7.13 2.77
C ILE A 95 9.47 -7.95 1.99
N VAL A 96 10.76 -7.68 2.16
CA VAL A 96 11.81 -8.44 1.46
C VAL A 96 11.73 -9.92 1.84
N ASP A 97 11.53 -10.20 3.12
CA ASP A 97 11.43 -11.55 3.67
C ASP A 97 10.14 -12.25 3.20
N ALA A 98 8.98 -11.60 3.35
CA ALA A 98 7.68 -12.19 2.99
C ALA A 98 7.53 -12.50 1.50
N PHE A 99 8.19 -11.72 0.63
CA PHE A 99 8.05 -11.86 -0.83
C PHE A 99 9.28 -12.47 -1.52
N GLY A 100 10.34 -12.83 -0.78
CA GLY A 100 11.56 -13.40 -1.35
C GLY A 100 12.21 -12.48 -2.39
N VAL A 101 12.16 -11.16 -2.18
CA VAL A 101 12.59 -10.17 -3.18
C VAL A 101 14.11 -10.23 -3.44
N GLY A 102 14.87 -10.73 -2.46
CA GLY A 102 16.33 -10.76 -2.49
C GLY A 102 16.92 -9.37 -2.38
N VAL A 103 18.12 -9.16 -2.95
CA VAL A 103 18.80 -7.87 -2.91
C VAL A 103 18.08 -6.86 -3.81
N LEU A 104 17.56 -5.80 -3.19
CA LEU A 104 16.96 -4.69 -3.90
C LEU A 104 18.04 -3.84 -4.60
N PRO A 105 17.76 -3.30 -5.79
CA PRO A 105 18.74 -2.55 -6.57
C PRO A 105 19.28 -1.34 -5.79
N LYS A 106 20.60 -1.14 -5.85
CA LYS A 106 21.28 0.04 -5.33
C LYS A 106 21.07 1.21 -6.30
N GLY A 107 20.60 2.35 -5.79
CA GLY A 107 20.42 3.57 -6.56
C GLY A 107 19.36 4.48 -5.95
N GLU A 108 19.40 5.77 -6.31
CA GLU A 108 18.42 6.73 -5.82
C GLU A 108 17.01 6.40 -6.34
N LYS A 109 16.04 6.34 -5.41
CA LYS A 109 14.64 6.16 -5.76
C LYS A 109 14.12 7.43 -6.45
N ARG A 110 13.89 7.35 -7.77
CA ARG A 110 13.02 8.32 -8.46
C ARG A 110 11.59 8.16 -7.96
N LEU A 111 10.90 9.22 -7.55
CA LEU A 111 9.49 9.15 -7.15
C LEU A 111 8.61 9.00 -8.39
N ARG A 112 7.80 7.94 -8.46
CA ARG A 112 7.00 7.62 -9.68
C ARG A 112 5.50 7.68 -9.43
N TRP A 113 5.03 7.15 -8.31
CA TRP A 113 3.62 7.16 -7.95
C TRP A 113 3.30 8.32 -7.02
N HIS A 114 2.07 8.82 -7.05
CA HIS A 114 1.66 9.91 -6.15
C HIS A 114 1.99 9.57 -4.69
N VAL A 115 1.65 8.36 -4.23
CA VAL A 115 1.94 7.93 -2.86
C VAL A 115 3.44 7.95 -2.51
N ASP A 116 4.35 7.79 -3.49
CA ASP A 116 5.79 7.87 -3.22
C ASP A 116 6.17 9.23 -2.63
N PHE A 117 5.55 10.33 -3.08
CA PHE A 117 5.85 11.68 -2.58
C PHE A 117 5.47 11.86 -1.10
N LEU A 118 4.42 11.15 -0.66
CA LEU A 118 4.02 11.11 0.74
C LEU A 118 4.93 10.19 1.55
N LEU A 119 5.16 8.97 1.05
CA LEU A 119 5.99 7.94 1.70
C LEU A 119 7.48 8.29 1.77
N ASP A 120 7.93 9.30 1.02
CA ASP A 120 9.28 9.82 1.10
C ASP A 120 9.52 10.71 2.32
N ARG A 121 8.45 11.23 2.95
CA ARG A 121 8.54 12.14 4.11
C ARG A 121 8.83 11.39 5.42
N HIS A 122 9.84 11.81 6.17
CA HIS A 122 10.31 11.12 7.40
C HIS A 122 9.23 10.96 8.49
N VAL A 123 8.21 11.83 8.49
CA VAL A 123 7.07 11.76 9.42
C VAL A 123 5.93 10.85 8.94
N VAL A 124 6.17 10.08 7.89
CA VAL A 124 5.19 9.17 7.28
C VAL A 124 5.75 7.76 7.31
N THR A 125 4.97 6.82 7.84
CA THR A 125 5.39 5.43 8.02
C THR A 125 4.32 4.48 7.50
N VAL A 126 4.70 3.52 6.67
CA VAL A 126 3.90 2.35 6.35
C VAL A 126 4.02 1.38 7.52
N THR A 127 2.90 1.13 8.17
CA THR A 127 2.82 0.29 9.37
C THR A 127 2.39 -1.14 9.07
N HIS A 128 1.53 -1.32 8.05
CA HIS A 128 1.02 -2.61 7.63
C HIS A 128 0.84 -2.67 6.11
N VAL A 129 0.88 -3.89 5.58
CA VAL A 129 0.58 -4.22 4.18
C VAL A 129 -0.44 -5.35 4.16
N LEU A 130 -1.50 -5.16 3.39
CA LEU A 130 -2.32 -6.27 2.89
C LEU A 130 -1.91 -6.51 1.44
N ALA A 131 -1.51 -7.73 1.10
CA ALA A 131 -1.26 -8.13 -0.28
C ALA A 131 -2.21 -9.25 -0.67
N ILE A 132 -2.85 -9.07 -1.81
CA ILE A 132 -3.87 -9.96 -2.35
C ILE A 132 -3.34 -10.47 -3.69
N CYS A 133 -2.97 -11.74 -3.70
CA CYS A 133 -2.49 -12.44 -4.87
C CYS A 133 -3.68 -12.83 -5.74
N SER A 134 -3.75 -12.29 -6.95
CA SER A 134 -4.81 -12.59 -7.91
C SER A 134 -4.37 -12.22 -9.32
N GLU A 135 -4.79 -13.04 -10.29
CA GLU A 135 -4.66 -12.70 -11.71
C GLU A 135 -5.70 -11.64 -12.13
N ASP A 136 -6.80 -11.52 -11.37
CA ASP A 136 -7.82 -10.50 -11.56
C ASP A 136 -7.33 -9.12 -11.11
N ARG A 137 -7.86 -8.09 -11.78
CA ARG A 137 -7.56 -6.69 -11.45
C ARG A 137 -8.43 -6.21 -10.28
N LEU A 138 -8.00 -6.52 -9.06
CA LEU A 138 -8.75 -6.21 -7.83
C LEU A 138 -8.59 -4.78 -7.31
N GLU A 139 -7.61 -4.01 -7.79
CA GLU A 139 -7.33 -2.64 -7.32
C GLU A 139 -8.59 -1.76 -7.35
N GLY A 140 -9.33 -1.81 -8.45
CA GLY A 140 -10.55 -1.04 -8.61
C GLY A 140 -11.65 -1.46 -7.65
N VAL A 141 -11.83 -2.76 -7.42
CA VAL A 141 -12.85 -3.29 -6.51
C VAL A 141 -12.56 -2.87 -5.07
N ILE A 142 -11.30 -2.95 -4.65
CA ILE A 142 -10.86 -2.55 -3.32
C ILE A 142 -11.01 -1.05 -3.13
N ALA A 143 -10.62 -0.25 -4.13
CA ALA A 143 -10.78 1.20 -4.09
C ALA A 143 -12.26 1.60 -3.97
N ASP A 144 -13.17 0.95 -4.72
CA ASP A 144 -14.60 1.23 -4.66
C ASP A 144 -15.19 0.81 -3.30
N GLY A 145 -14.77 -0.33 -2.74
CA GLY A 145 -15.20 -0.76 -1.41
C GLY A 145 -14.80 0.24 -0.33
N LEU A 146 -13.57 0.77 -0.38
CA LEU A 146 -13.11 1.81 0.54
C LEU A 146 -13.87 3.13 0.32
N LEU A 147 -14.11 3.55 -0.92
CA LEU A 147 -14.84 4.79 -1.21
C LEU A 147 -16.31 4.78 -0.73
N ASN A 148 -16.91 3.59 -0.62
CA ASN A 148 -18.28 3.41 -0.12
C ASN A 148 -18.35 3.14 1.39
N ASP A 149 -17.21 3.10 2.10
CA ASP A 149 -17.17 2.96 3.55
C ASP A 149 -17.21 4.35 4.21
N ASP A 150 -18.27 4.59 4.99
CA ASP A 150 -18.53 5.83 5.74
C ASP A 150 -17.40 6.20 6.71
N ALA A 151 -16.56 5.23 7.11
CA ALA A 151 -15.40 5.48 7.96
C ALA A 151 -14.22 6.10 7.19
N THR A 152 -14.27 6.16 5.86
CA THR A 152 -13.17 6.67 5.03
C THR A 152 -13.44 8.09 4.54
N GLN A 153 -12.36 8.81 4.24
CA GLN A 153 -12.44 10.16 3.69
C GLN A 153 -11.42 10.33 2.56
N VAL A 154 -11.88 10.81 1.41
CA VAL A 154 -11.02 11.12 0.26
C VAL A 154 -10.09 12.30 0.60
N LEU A 155 -8.78 12.10 0.46
CA LEU A 155 -7.79 13.17 0.67
C LEU A 155 -7.85 14.22 -0.46
N ALA A 156 -7.91 13.76 -1.71
CA ALA A 156 -8.17 14.60 -2.87
C ALA A 156 -8.72 13.73 -4.02
N PRO A 157 -9.79 14.14 -4.72
CA PRO A 157 -10.37 13.36 -5.81
C PRO A 157 -9.35 13.06 -6.92
N GLY A 158 -9.26 11.79 -7.33
CA GLY A 158 -8.31 11.36 -8.38
C GLY A 158 -6.90 11.05 -7.87
N LEU A 159 -6.61 11.29 -6.58
CA LEU A 159 -5.26 11.11 -6.06
C LEU A 159 -4.87 9.63 -6.01
N GLY A 160 -3.74 9.32 -6.65
CA GLY A 160 -3.20 7.96 -6.74
C GLY A 160 -3.85 7.05 -7.79
N ALA A 161 -4.85 7.53 -8.52
CA ALA A 161 -5.63 6.77 -9.49
C ALA A 161 -5.44 7.27 -10.93
N SER A 162 -4.19 7.56 -11.33
CA SER A 162 -3.90 8.17 -12.65
C SER A 162 -4.36 7.31 -13.85
N ASP A 163 -4.45 6.01 -13.65
CA ASP A 163 -4.88 5.00 -14.62
C ASP A 163 -6.33 4.51 -14.40
N ALA A 164 -7.03 5.05 -13.40
CA ALA A 164 -8.40 4.67 -13.07
C ALA A 164 -9.30 5.92 -12.94
N PRO A 165 -9.95 6.35 -14.04
CA PRO A 165 -10.84 7.51 -14.04
C PRO A 165 -11.91 7.42 -12.95
N GLY A 166 -12.13 8.51 -12.22
CA GLY A 166 -13.16 8.60 -11.17
C GLY A 166 -12.78 7.96 -9.83
N LYS A 167 -11.66 7.25 -9.72
CA LYS A 167 -11.23 6.61 -8.47
C LYS A 167 -10.31 7.52 -7.65
N THR A 168 -10.18 7.21 -6.37
CA THR A 168 -9.13 7.76 -5.50
C THR A 168 -8.51 6.62 -4.73
N HIS A 169 -7.19 6.52 -4.75
CA HIS A 169 -6.48 5.40 -4.13
C HIS A 169 -5.83 5.77 -2.80
N LEU A 170 -5.84 7.04 -2.39
CA LEU A 170 -5.32 7.49 -1.10
C LEU A 170 -6.45 8.11 -0.26
N LEU A 171 -6.83 7.41 0.81
CA LEU A 171 -7.95 7.78 1.68
C LEU A 171 -7.48 7.88 3.14
N ARG A 172 -8.07 8.79 3.91
CA ARG A 172 -7.97 8.82 5.37
C ARG A 172 -8.95 7.80 5.96
N VAL A 173 -8.56 7.17 7.06
CA VAL A 173 -9.33 6.11 7.74
C VAL A 173 -9.27 6.33 9.26
N PRO A 174 -10.08 5.62 10.08
CA PRO A 174 -9.99 5.71 11.52
C PRO A 174 -8.59 5.37 12.02
N ASP A 175 -8.13 6.11 13.03
CA ASP A 175 -6.78 5.93 13.59
C ASP A 175 -6.71 4.76 14.59
N GLU A 176 -7.23 3.62 14.16
CA GLU A 176 -7.40 2.44 14.99
C GLU A 176 -6.85 1.20 14.29
N ILE A 177 -6.04 0.42 15.00
CA ILE A 177 -5.57 -0.86 14.47
C ILE A 177 -6.71 -1.88 14.35
N ALA A 178 -7.76 -1.75 15.18
CA ALA A 178 -8.95 -2.58 15.13
C ALA A 178 -9.69 -2.42 13.79
N TRP A 179 -9.85 -1.18 13.30
CA TRP A 179 -10.42 -0.93 11.98
C TRP A 179 -9.61 -1.62 10.88
N TRP A 180 -8.27 -1.55 10.92
CA TRP A 180 -7.42 -2.24 9.95
C TRP A 180 -7.64 -3.77 9.96
N HIS A 181 -7.71 -4.37 11.14
CA HIS A 181 -7.96 -5.80 11.26
C HIS A 181 -9.36 -6.20 10.77
N ALA A 182 -10.38 -5.38 11.05
CA ALA A 182 -11.74 -5.58 10.54
C ALA A 182 -11.78 -5.48 9.01
N PHE A 183 -11.15 -4.44 8.44
CA PHE A 183 -11.01 -4.25 7.00
C PHE A 183 -10.32 -5.44 6.33
N VAL A 184 -9.14 -5.84 6.81
CA VAL A 184 -8.42 -7.02 6.29
C VAL A 184 -9.28 -8.28 6.37
N SER A 185 -10.05 -8.45 7.45
CA SER A 185 -10.92 -9.62 7.64
C SER A 185 -12.16 -9.61 6.75
N SER A 186 -12.58 -8.43 6.28
CA SER A 186 -13.71 -8.24 5.36
C SER A 186 -13.35 -8.56 3.90
N ILE A 187 -12.07 -8.43 3.55
CA ILE A 187 -11.54 -8.87 2.25
C ILE A 187 -11.31 -10.38 2.36
N ARG A 188 -12.29 -11.17 1.90
CA ARG A 188 -12.21 -12.62 1.77
C ARG A 188 -12.61 -13.06 0.39
#